data_AF-A0A5B0R649-F1
#
_entry.id   AF-A0A5B0R649-F1
#
_cell.length_a   1.000
_cell.length_b   1.000
_cell.length_c   1.000
_cell.angle_alpha   90.00
_cell.angle_beta   90.00
_cell.angle_gamma   90.00
#
_symmetry.space_group_name_H-M   'P 1'
#
loop_
_entity.id
_entity.type
_entity.pdbx_description
1 polymer ?
#
loop_
_entity_poly.entity_id
_entity_poly.type
_entity_poly.pdbx_seq_one_letter_code
_entity_poly.pdbx_strand_id
1 'polypeptide(L)'
;MKIPSGFTFIALLLFFPFVIYARPKIALPNNYIMKSKDDHSEIFSADGKVAYQYGLELDAPSTGETRITLKDGSTKKLFNLVADHDFCENHKTTFTQRKGLS
;
A
#
# COMPACT_ATOMS: atom_id res chain seq x y z
N MET A 1 59.24 -16.01 -11.59
CA MET A 1 58.28 -14.90 -11.77
C MET A 1 57.51 -14.72 -10.48
N LYS A 2 57.56 -13.55 -9.83
CA LYS A 2 56.73 -13.23 -8.67
C LYS A 2 55.47 -12.53 -9.18
N ILE A 3 54.32 -13.18 -9.08
CA ILE A 3 53.04 -12.55 -9.39
C ILE A 3 52.81 -11.50 -8.30
N PRO A 4 52.62 -10.21 -8.64
CA PRO A 4 52.32 -9.19 -7.64
C PRO A 4 50.98 -9.53 -6.98
N SER A 5 50.95 -9.59 -5.65
CA SER A 5 49.79 -9.99 -4.85
C SER A 5 48.51 -9.19 -5.14
N GLY A 6 48.64 -7.99 -5.71
CA GLY A 6 47.51 -7.17 -6.17
C GLY A 6 46.73 -7.78 -7.34
N PHE A 7 47.41 -8.44 -8.29
CA PHE A 7 46.73 -9.05 -9.45
C PHE A 7 45.91 -10.28 -9.05
N THR A 8 46.37 -11.05 -8.08
CA THR A 8 45.61 -12.17 -7.52
C THR A 8 44.34 -11.72 -6.80
N PHE A 9 44.37 -10.56 -6.14
CA PHE A 9 43.20 -10.01 -5.45
C PHE A 9 42.14 -9.50 -6.45
N ILE A 10 42.56 -8.77 -7.49
CA ILE A 10 41.64 -8.28 -8.53
C ILE A 10 41.02 -9.46 -9.30
N ALA A 11 41.83 -10.47 -9.64
CA ALA A 11 41.31 -11.70 -10.26
C ALA A 11 40.29 -12.39 -9.34
N LEU A 12 40.56 -12.48 -8.03
CA LEU A 12 39.61 -13.06 -7.08
C LEU A 12 38.28 -12.32 -7.05
N LEU A 13 38.27 -10.98 -7.08
CA LEU A 13 37.04 -10.17 -7.11
C LEU A 13 36.24 -10.34 -8.41
N LEU A 14 36.92 -10.56 -9.54
CA LEU A 14 36.28 -10.76 -10.85
C LEU A 14 35.76 -12.19 -11.04
N PHE A 15 36.47 -13.20 -10.53
CA PHE A 15 36.08 -14.61 -10.61
C PHE A 15 35.05 -15.02 -9.55
N PHE A 16 35.03 -14.36 -8.40
CA PHE A 16 33.98 -14.51 -7.40
C PHE A 16 33.10 -13.26 -7.45
N PRO A 17 32.05 -13.23 -8.30
CA PRO A 17 31.00 -12.26 -8.08
C PRO A 17 30.52 -12.51 -6.66
N PHE A 18 30.72 -11.53 -5.78
CA PHE A 18 30.02 -11.50 -4.50
C PHE A 18 28.55 -11.44 -4.90
N VAL A 19 27.93 -12.61 -4.99
CA VAL A 19 26.50 -12.75 -5.00
C VAL A 19 26.14 -12.18 -3.65
N ILE A 20 25.86 -10.87 -3.64
CA ILE A 20 25.04 -10.26 -2.62
C ILE A 20 23.79 -11.10 -2.72
N TYR A 21 23.68 -12.09 -1.83
CA TYR A 21 22.44 -12.78 -1.58
C TYR A 21 21.50 -11.66 -1.21
N ALA A 22 20.81 -11.10 -2.23
CA ALA A 22 19.61 -10.35 -2.05
C ALA A 22 18.81 -11.26 -1.15
N ARG A 23 18.64 -10.83 0.12
CA ARG A 23 18.04 -11.66 1.16
C ARG A 23 16.84 -12.34 0.50
N PRO A 24 16.63 -13.65 0.71
CA PRO A 24 15.43 -14.30 0.19
C PRO A 24 14.29 -13.34 0.52
N LYS A 25 13.39 -13.07 -0.44
CA LYS A 25 12.22 -12.21 -0.24
C LYS A 25 11.49 -12.78 0.98
N ILE A 26 11.91 -12.37 2.18
CA ILE A 26 11.27 -12.71 3.43
C ILE A 26 9.93 -12.06 3.20
N ALA A 27 8.89 -12.89 3.13
CA ALA A 27 7.53 -12.38 3.02
C ALA A 27 7.41 -11.38 4.17
N LEU A 28 7.43 -10.09 3.81
CA LEU A 28 7.31 -9.04 4.81
C LEU A 28 6.01 -9.37 5.53
N PRO A 29 6.00 -9.36 6.87
CA PRO A 29 4.77 -9.58 7.60
C PRO A 29 3.70 -8.64 7.03
N ASN A 30 2.45 -9.10 6.99
CA ASN A 30 1.32 -8.37 6.41
C ASN A 30 0.92 -7.18 7.30
N ASN A 31 1.91 -6.33 7.56
CA ASN A 31 1.87 -5.18 8.42
C ASN A 31 1.59 -3.98 7.53
N TYR A 32 0.53 -3.28 7.87
CA TYR A 32 0.13 -2.05 7.20
C TYR A 32 0.20 -0.89 8.18
N ILE A 33 0.68 0.24 7.68
CA ILE A 33 0.67 1.51 8.41
C ILE A 33 -0.34 2.42 7.73
N MET A 34 -1.27 2.97 8.49
CA MET A 34 -2.27 3.90 8.00
C MET A 34 -1.86 5.31 8.38
N LYS A 35 -1.86 6.22 7.41
CA LYS A 35 -1.64 7.66 7.63
C LYS A 35 -2.85 8.41 7.15
N SER A 36 -3.57 9.01 8.08
CA SER A 36 -4.79 9.77 7.81
C SER A 36 -4.55 11.27 7.72
N LYS A 37 -5.18 11.88 6.72
CA LYS A 37 -5.24 13.32 6.54
C LYS A 37 -6.61 13.72 5.99
N ASP A 38 -7.39 14.38 6.83
CA ASP A 38 -8.75 14.82 6.50
C ASP A 38 -9.60 13.65 5.97
N ASP A 39 -10.26 13.83 4.83
CA ASP A 39 -11.12 12.84 4.16
C ASP A 39 -10.35 11.74 3.41
N HIS A 40 -9.01 11.74 3.47
CA HIS A 40 -8.17 10.81 2.72
C HIS A 40 -7.16 10.12 3.63
N SER A 41 -6.90 8.83 3.38
CA SER A 41 -5.71 8.19 3.95
C SER A 41 -5.04 7.21 3.03
N GLU A 42 -3.75 7.10 3.28
CA GLU A 42 -2.87 6.18 2.60
C GLU A 42 -2.52 5.03 3.55
N ILE A 43 -2.59 3.82 3.01
CA ILE A 43 -2.24 2.59 3.71
C ILE A 43 -0.96 2.06 3.06
N PHE A 44 0.13 2.07 3.83
CA PHE A 44 1.46 1.68 3.38
C PHE A 44 1.73 0.21 3.71
N SER A 45 2.31 -0.52 2.76
CA SER A 45 2.92 -1.83 3.01
C SER A 45 4.23 -1.70 3.79
N ALA A 46 4.71 -2.81 4.34
CA ALA A 46 5.94 -2.87 5.12
C ALA A 46 7.21 -2.44 4.35
N ASP A 47 7.18 -2.41 3.01
CA ASP A 47 8.25 -1.88 2.16
C ASP A 47 8.13 -0.37 1.89
N GLY A 48 7.18 0.31 2.54
CA GLY A 48 6.97 1.76 2.47
C GLY A 48 6.19 2.23 1.25
N LYS A 49 5.68 1.32 0.40
CA LYS A 49 4.83 1.69 -0.75
C LYS A 49 3.38 1.85 -0.32
N VAL A 50 2.64 2.70 -1.02
CA VAL A 50 1.19 2.78 -0.87
C VAL A 50 0.57 1.50 -1.43
N ALA A 51 -0.03 0.69 -0.56
CA ALA A 51 -0.74 -0.52 -0.92
C ALA A 51 -2.21 -0.21 -1.26
N TYR A 52 -2.83 0.66 -0.46
CA TYR A 52 -4.21 1.10 -0.64
C TYR A 52 -4.37 2.57 -0.31
N GLN A 53 -5.42 3.16 -0.86
CA GLN A 53 -5.88 4.49 -0.53
C GLN A 53 -7.35 4.40 -0.16
N TYR A 54 -7.76 5.02 0.93
CA TYR A 54 -9.18 5.19 1.26
C TYR A 54 -9.52 6.67 1.24
N GLY A 55 -10.70 7.02 0.73
CA GLY A 55 -11.17 8.39 0.77
C GLY A 55 -12.69 8.48 0.89
N LEU A 56 -13.15 9.47 1.65
CA LEU A 56 -14.55 9.88 1.69
C LEU A 56 -14.89 10.57 0.36
N GLU A 57 -15.90 10.07 -0.34
CA GLU A 57 -16.52 10.77 -1.46
C GLU A 57 -17.84 11.35 -0.94
N LEU A 58 -17.87 12.67 -0.76
CA LEU A 58 -19.11 13.40 -0.48
C LEU A 58 -19.85 13.58 -1.80
N ASP A 59 -20.84 12.72 -2.07
CA ASP A 59 -21.75 12.91 -3.21
C ASP A 59 -22.63 14.14 -2.89
N ALA A 60 -22.46 15.24 -3.63
CA ALA A 60 -23.28 16.45 -3.53
C ALA A 60 -24.24 16.52 -4.73
N PRO A 61 -25.57 16.70 -4.53
CA PRO A 61 -26.28 16.87 -3.26
C PRO A 61 -26.30 15.58 -2.42
N SER A 62 -26.19 15.73 -1.09
CA SER A 62 -26.15 14.61 -0.15
C SER A 62 -27.38 13.71 -0.33
N THR A 63 -27.13 12.43 -0.63
CA THR A 63 -28.17 11.40 -0.70
C THR A 63 -28.54 10.85 0.68
N GLY A 64 -27.93 11.34 1.76
CA GLY A 64 -28.00 10.74 3.08
C GLY A 64 -27.10 9.51 3.24
N GLU A 65 -26.42 9.08 2.17
CA GLU A 65 -25.42 8.01 2.18
C GLU A 65 -24.00 8.60 2.23
N THR A 66 -23.13 8.03 3.06
CA THR A 66 -21.69 8.30 3.02
C THR A 66 -21.00 7.22 2.20
N ARG A 67 -20.25 7.61 1.17
CA ARG A 67 -19.44 6.68 0.38
C ARG A 67 -17.96 6.81 0.74
N ILE A 68 -17.34 5.67 1.04
CA ILE A 68 -15.89 5.54 1.19
C ILE A 68 -15.38 4.69 0.04
N THR A 69 -14.47 5.22 -0.77
CA THR A 69 -13.88 4.48 -1.90
C THR A 69 -12.53 3.94 -1.50
N LEU A 70 -12.34 2.61 -1.58
CA LEU A 70 -11.02 1.98 -1.46
C LEU A 70 -10.40 1.80 -2.85
N LYS A 71 -9.17 2.26 -3.01
CA LYS A 71 -8.35 2.14 -4.23
C LYS A 71 -7.08 1.36 -3.91
N ASP A 72 -6.50 0.72 -4.91
CA ASP A 72 -5.14 0.18 -4.79
C ASP A 72 -4.07 1.30 -4.89
N GLY A 73 -2.80 0.93 -4.72
CA GLY A 73 -1.67 1.86 -4.85
C GLY A 73 -1.56 2.56 -6.22
N SER A 74 -2.24 2.06 -7.26
CA SER A 74 -2.31 2.67 -8.59
C SER A 74 -3.52 3.60 -8.78
N THR A 75 -4.27 3.87 -7.70
CA THR A 75 -5.53 4.64 -7.68
C THR A 75 -6.73 3.94 -8.34
N LYS A 76 -6.59 2.68 -8.77
CA LYS A 76 -7.70 1.92 -9.32
C LYS A 76 -8.70 1.60 -8.21
N LYS A 77 -9.98 1.92 -8.44
CA LYS A 77 -11.07 1.61 -7.50
C LYS A 77 -11.20 0.10 -7.33
N LEU A 78 -11.20 -0.37 -6.09
CA LEU A 78 -11.41 -1.78 -5.73
C LEU A 78 -12.88 -1.99 -5.33
N PHE A 79 -13.35 -1.24 -4.34
CA PHE A 79 -14.72 -1.27 -3.87
C PHE A 79 -15.10 0.01 -3.14
N ASN A 80 -16.41 0.20 -2.96
CA ASN A 80 -16.96 1.27 -2.16
C ASN A 80 -17.61 0.68 -0.90
N LEU A 81 -17.39 1.29 0.24
CA LEU A 81 -18.20 1.10 1.44
C LEU A 81 -19.25 2.21 1.46
N VAL A 82 -20.51 1.83 1.59
CA VAL A 82 -21.60 2.79 1.71
C VAL A 82 -22.21 2.65 3.09
N ALA A 83 -22.18 3.73 3.87
CA ALA A 83 -22.95 3.86 5.09
C ALA A 83 -24.27 4.56 4.79
N ASP A 84 -25.35 3.98 5.26
CA ASP A 84 -26.70 4.52 5.14
C ASP A 84 -27.05 5.27 6.44
N HIS A 85 -27.66 6.46 6.33
CA HIS A 85 -28.13 7.31 7.44
C HIS A 85 -27.06 7.97 8.36
N ASP A 86 -25.89 8.36 7.85
CA ASP A 86 -24.86 9.01 8.68
C ASP A 86 -25.23 10.42 9.22
N PHE A 87 -26.32 11.02 8.74
CA PHE A 87 -26.76 12.35 9.18
C PHE A 87 -27.57 12.34 10.49
N CYS A 88 -27.82 11.18 11.09
CA CYS A 88 -28.60 11.07 12.34
C CYS A 88 -27.74 10.42 13.44
N GLU A 89 -27.34 11.21 14.44
CA GLU A 89 -26.43 10.85 15.56
C GLU A 89 -26.83 9.60 16.39
N ASN A 90 -28.00 9.00 16.17
CA ASN A 90 -28.57 7.96 17.04
C ASN A 90 -28.73 6.58 16.40
N HIS A 91 -28.16 6.32 15.22
CA HIS A 91 -28.22 5.01 14.59
C HIS A 91 -26.85 4.33 14.50
N LYS A 92 -26.86 3.01 14.69
CA LYS A 92 -25.68 2.17 14.43
C LYS A 92 -25.34 2.26 12.95
N THR A 93 -24.23 2.92 12.61
CA THR A 93 -23.74 2.96 11.24
C THR A 93 -23.43 1.55 10.75
N THR A 94 -24.07 1.17 9.64
CA THR A 94 -23.83 -0.11 8.97
C THR A 94 -23.23 0.15 7.60
N PHE A 95 -22.07 -0.45 7.34
CA PHE A 95 -21.41 -0.34 6.04
C PHE A 95 -21.78 -1.51 5.14
N THR A 96 -22.23 -1.21 3.93
CA THR A 96 -22.44 -2.19 2.86
C THR A 96 -21.33 -2.06 1.82
N GLN A 97 -20.66 -3.16 1.52
CA GLN A 97 -19.68 -3.21 0.44
C GLN A 97 -20.40 -3.27 -0.91
N ARG A 98 -20.14 -2.29 -1.77
CA ARG A 98 -20.59 -2.25 -3.18
C ARG A 98 -19.36 -2.36 -4.08
N LYS A 99 -19.50 -3.06 -5.22
CA LYS A 99 -18.41 -3.19 -6.20
C LYS A 99 -18.02 -1.80 -6.72
N GLY A 100 -16.72 -1.54 -6.89
CA GLY A 100 -16.26 -0.29 -7.49
C GLY A 100 -16.72 -0.21 -8.93
N LEU A 101 -17.53 0.80 -9.28
CA LEU A 101 -17.84 1.12 -10.68
C LEU A 101 -16.56 1.67 -11.31
N SER A 102 -16.17 1.05 -12.44
CA SER A 102 -15.01 1.40 -13.27
C SER A 102 -15.24 2.70 -14.02
#